data_AF-A0A9Q3IXS6-F1
#
_entry.id   AF-A0A9Q3IXS6-F1
#
_cell.length_a   1.000
_cell.length_b   1.000
_cell.length_c   1.000
_cell.angle_alpha   90.00
_cell.angle_beta   90.00
_cell.angle_gamma   90.00
#
_symmetry.space_group_name_H-M   'P 1'
#
loop_
_entity.id
_entity.type
_entity.pdbx_description
1 polymer ?
#
loop_
_entity_poly.entity_id
_entity_poly.type
_entity_poly.pdbx_seq_one_letter_code
_entity_poly.pdbx_strand_id
1 'polypeptide(L)'
;MALVDTGSEINIIPEEISIKASLTSRKLNMNLRGIGGNTTSLVGLSEFTPITMITGQEKEIHLFISKGAVHTILVRPFLAANNVKLEFSHKQGKIFSYSEQDGH
;
A
#
# COMPACT_ATOMS: atom_id res chain seq x y z
N MET A 1 -8.69 1.05 6.85
CA MET A 1 -8.23 -0.33 6.62
C MET A 1 -7.56 -0.36 5.26
N ALA A 2 -6.29 -0.78 5.19
CA ALA A 2 -5.56 -0.88 3.92
C ALA A 2 -5.72 -2.31 3.35
N LEU A 3 -5.87 -2.42 2.03
CA LEU A 3 -5.80 -3.69 1.33
C LEU A 3 -4.33 -4.03 1.09
N VAL A 4 -3.97 -5.28 1.37
CA VAL A 4 -2.68 -5.84 0.96
C VAL A 4 -2.89 -6.51 -0.39
N ASP A 5 -2.34 -5.89 -1.43
CA ASP A 5 -2.41 -6.41 -2.79
C ASP A 5 -1.02 -6.84 -3.25
N THR A 6 -0.89 -8.13 -3.56
CA THR A 6 0.38 -8.71 -4.00
C THR A 6 0.56 -8.69 -5.52
N GLY A 7 -0.46 -8.28 -6.29
CA GLY A 7 -0.41 -8.15 -7.75
C GLY A 7 -0.26 -6.71 -8.25
N SER A 8 -0.36 -5.72 -7.35
CA SER A 8 -0.13 -4.31 -7.67
C SER A 8 1.33 -3.92 -7.45
N GLU A 9 1.84 -3.00 -8.26
CA GLU A 9 3.26 -2.56 -8.22
C GLU A 9 3.48 -1.30 -7.37
N ILE A 10 2.43 -0.56 -7.03
CA ILE A 10 2.54 0.74 -6.35
C ILE A 10 1.60 0.87 -5.15
N ASN A 11 2.06 1.56 -4.10
CA ASN A 11 1.19 1.89 -2.98
C ASN A 11 0.26 3.04 -3.35
N ILE A 12 -1.01 2.92 -2.99
CA ILE A 12 -2.04 3.91 -3.31
C ILE A 12 -2.69 4.39 -2.01
N ILE A 13 -2.95 5.70 -1.93
CA ILE A 13 -3.78 6.30 -0.90
C ILE A 13 -4.89 7.14 -1.55
N PRO A 14 -6.12 7.13 -1.01
CA PRO A 14 -7.19 7.98 -1.52
C PRO A 14 -6.88 9.46 -1.27
N GLU A 15 -7.25 10.32 -2.21
CA GLU A 15 -7.09 11.78 -2.12
C GLU A 15 -7.66 12.34 -0.82
N GLU A 16 -8.85 11.89 -0.43
CA GLU A 16 -9.49 12.32 0.83
C GLU A 16 -8.63 12.03 2.07
N ILE A 17 -7.98 10.86 2.13
CA ILE A 17 -7.12 10.50 3.26
C ILE A 17 -5.83 11.32 3.21
N SER A 18 -5.25 11.53 2.03
CA SER A 18 -4.04 12.35 1.89
C SER A 18 -4.25 13.80 2.35
N ILE A 19 -5.42 14.38 2.08
CA ILE A 19 -5.80 15.73 2.53
C ILE A 19 -5.99 15.74 4.05
N LYS A 20 -6.72 14.77 4.61
CA LYS A 20 -6.93 14.66 6.07
C LYS A 20 -5.63 14.48 6.84
N ALA A 21 -4.67 13.77 6.26
CA ALA A 21 -3.34 13.55 6.83
C ALA A 21 -2.35 14.68 6.50
N SER A 22 -2.76 15.72 5.78
CA SER A 22 -1.90 16.85 5.36
C SER A 22 -0.61 16.40 4.66
N LEU A 23 -0.68 15.37 3.81
CA LEU A 23 0.49 14.84 3.13
C LEU A 23 1.05 15.85 2.14
N THR A 24 2.35 16.14 2.27
CA THR A 24 3.08 16.89 1.24
C THR A 24 3.23 15.99 0.03
N SER A 25 2.81 16.49 -1.14
CA SER A 25 2.83 15.71 -2.37
C SER A 25 3.10 16.59 -3.58
N ARG A 26 3.74 16.00 -4.59
CA ARG A 26 3.83 16.60 -5.93
C ARG A 26 2.62 16.19 -6.75
N LYS A 27 2.12 17.11 -7.58
CA LYS A 27 1.01 16.82 -8.49
C LYS A 27 1.45 15.85 -9.58
N LEU A 28 0.52 14.96 -9.94
CA LEU A 28 0.64 14.03 -11.05
C LEU A 28 -0.61 14.09 -11.91
N ASN A 29 -0.49 13.63 -13.14
CA ASN A 29 -1.62 13.37 -14.01
C ASN A 29 -1.34 12.07 -14.78
N MET A 30 -1.67 10.94 -14.15
CA MET A 30 -1.42 9.61 -14.71
C MET A 30 -2.66 8.74 -14.49
N ASN A 31 -2.86 7.74 -15.35
CA ASN A 31 -3.90 6.74 -15.17
C ASN A 31 -3.26 5.36 -15.08
N LEU A 32 -3.61 4.59 -14.07
CA LEU A 32 -3.31 3.17 -13.99
C LEU A 32 -4.42 2.38 -14.65
N ARG A 33 -4.06 1.32 -15.36
CA ARG A 33 -5.02 0.38 -15.94
C ARG A 33 -4.92 -0.94 -15.19
N GLY A 34 -6.03 -1.36 -14.58
CA GLY A 34 -6.15 -2.68 -13.99
C GLY A 34 -6.35 -3.76 -15.06
N ILE A 35 -6.14 -5.03 -14.67
CA ILE A 35 -6.30 -6.20 -15.54
C ILE A 35 -7.73 -6.29 -16.09
N GLY A 36 -8.74 -5.87 -15.32
CA GLY A 36 -10.14 -5.80 -15.74
C GLY A 36 -10.50 -4.60 -16.64
N GLY A 37 -9.52 -3.82 -17.10
CA GLY A 37 -9.73 -2.66 -17.97
C GLY A 37 -10.11 -1.36 -17.26
N ASN A 38 -10.43 -1.43 -15.96
CA ASN A 38 -10.72 -0.26 -15.13
C ASN A 38 -9.52 0.68 -15.05
N THR A 39 -9.78 1.99 -15.08
CA THR A 39 -8.75 3.01 -14.97
C THR A 39 -8.84 3.75 -13.64
N THR A 40 -7.71 3.91 -12.97
CA THR A 40 -7.58 4.65 -11.71
C THR A 40 -6.71 5.89 -11.95
N SER A 41 -7.26 7.08 -11.70
CA SER A 41 -6.55 8.34 -11.92
C SER A 41 -5.70 8.72 -10.71
N LEU A 42 -4.39 8.84 -10.95
CA LEU A 42 -3.39 9.30 -9.98
C LEU A 42 -3.16 10.80 -10.16
N VAL A 43 -3.38 11.53 -9.08
CA VAL A 43 -3.35 13.00 -9.04
C VAL A 43 -2.17 13.56 -8.25
N GLY A 44 -1.45 12.70 -7.52
CA GLY A 44 -0.24 13.10 -6.80
C GLY A 44 0.64 11.93 -6.38
N LEU A 45 1.82 12.27 -5.88
CA LEU A 45 2.75 11.36 -5.22
C LEU A 45 3.27 12.04 -3.97
N SER A 46 3.12 11.37 -2.82
CA SER A 46 3.83 11.71 -1.59
C SER A 46 5.03 10.79 -1.46
N GLU A 47 6.21 11.37 -1.32
CA GLU A 47 7.49 10.66 -1.23
C GLU A 47 7.99 10.74 0.20
N PHE A 48 8.71 9.70 0.65
CA PHE A 48 9.23 9.56 2.01
C PHE A 48 8.18 9.84 3.11
N THR A 49 6.94 9.39 2.90
CA THR A 49 5.87 9.61 3.88
C THR A 49 6.16 8.79 5.13
N PRO A 50 6.29 9.42 6.32
CA PRO A 50 6.47 8.67 7.56
C PRO A 50 5.17 7.96 7.92
N ILE A 51 5.27 6.68 8.28
CA ILE A 51 4.18 5.88 8.82
C ILE A 51 4.62 5.16 10.08
N THR A 52 3.68 4.99 11.00
CA THR A 52 3.91 4.23 12.23
C THR A 52 3.31 2.83 12.09
N MET A 53 4.15 1.82 12.25
CA MET A 53 3.73 0.42 12.31
C MET A 53 3.06 0.13 13.66
N ILE A 54 2.23 -0.91 13.74
CA ILE A 54 1.60 -1.33 15.01
C ILE A 54 2.63 -1.65 16.10
N THR A 55 3.84 -2.07 15.70
CA THR A 55 4.98 -2.31 16.59
C THR A 55 5.57 -1.03 17.18
N GLY A 56 5.08 0.16 16.78
CA GLY A 56 5.62 1.47 17.14
C GLY A 56 6.82 1.92 16.30
N GLN A 57 7.30 1.07 15.38
CA GLN A 57 8.40 1.43 14.49
C GLN A 57 7.94 2.43 13.42
N GLU A 58 8.75 3.46 13.18
CA GLU A 58 8.55 4.39 12.07
C GLU A 58 9.23 3.86 10.80
N LYS A 59 8.53 3.99 9.68
CA LYS A 59 8.99 3.61 8.33
C LYS A 59 8.63 4.70 7.34
N GLU A 60 9.32 4.72 6.20
CA GLU A 60 9.02 5.63 5.10
C GLU A 60 8.39 4.87 3.92
N ILE A 61 7.40 5.49 3.28
CA ILE A 61 6.70 4.91 2.13
C ILE A 61 6.43 5.95 1.05
N HIS A 62 6.46 5.51 -0.21
CA HIS A 62 5.99 6.32 -1.35
C HIS A 62 4.54 5.97 -1.66
N LEU A 63 3.67 6.97 -1.66
CA LEU A 63 2.22 6.82 -1.82
C LEU A 63 1.71 7.61 -3.03
N PHE A 64 1.20 6.90 -4.03
CA PHE A 64 0.45 7.53 -5.11
C PHE A 64 -0.94 7.91 -4.61
N ILE A 65 -1.33 9.15 -4.87
CA ILE A 65 -2.62 9.70 -4.48
C ILE A 65 -3.60 9.47 -5.62
N SER A 66 -4.67 8.73 -5.35
CA SER A 66 -5.72 8.44 -6.32
C SER A 66 -6.98 9.24 -6.04
N LYS A 67 -7.62 9.72 -7.11
CA LYS A 67 -8.97 10.30 -7.05
C LYS A 67 -10.03 9.20 -7.15
N GLY A 68 -11.17 9.38 -6.49
CA GLY A 68 -12.30 8.46 -6.51
C GLY A 68 -12.35 7.47 -5.34
N ALA A 69 -13.34 6.57 -5.36
CA ALA A 69 -13.57 5.59 -4.31
C ALA A 69 -12.58 4.42 -4.42
N VAL A 70 -11.36 4.64 -3.93
CA VAL A 70 -10.29 3.64 -3.87
C VAL A 70 -9.99 3.37 -2.40
N HIS A 71 -9.56 2.15 -2.06
CA HIS A 71 -9.02 1.85 -0.74
C HIS A 71 -7.52 2.17 -0.70
N THR A 72 -6.96 2.41 0.48
CA THR A 72 -5.49 2.43 0.63
C THR A 72 -4.95 1.06 0.27
N ILE A 73 -3.93 0.98 -0.60
CA ILE A 73 -3.28 -0.26 -1.03
C ILE A 73 -1.80 -0.18 -0.64
N LEU A 74 -1.33 -1.20 0.07
CA LEU A 74 0.08 -1.43 0.33
C LEU A 74 0.54 -2.65 -0.46
N VAL A 75 1.63 -2.49 -1.21
CA VAL A 75 2.08 -3.51 -2.16
C VAL A 75 3.23 -4.35 -1.63
N ARG A 76 3.39 -5.52 -2.24
CA ARG A 76 4.40 -6.53 -1.85
C ARG A 76 5.81 -5.94 -1.66
N PRO A 77 6.36 -5.08 -2.54
CA PRO A 77 7.70 -4.53 -2.33
C PRO A 77 7.84 -3.77 -1.02
N PHE A 78 6.84 -2.97 -0.64
CA PHE A 78 6.85 -2.24 0.63
C PHE A 78 6.76 -3.21 1.83
N LEU A 79 5.91 -4.23 1.72
CA LEU A 79 5.72 -5.22 2.79
C LEU A 79 6.98 -6.05 3.01
N ALA A 80 7.62 -6.50 1.94
CA ALA A 80 8.84 -7.29 2.00
C ALA A 80 10.03 -6.49 2.57
N ALA A 81 10.23 -5.26 2.10
CA ALA A 81 11.29 -4.37 2.60
C ALA A 81 11.16 -4.03 4.09
N ASN A 82 9.96 -4.21 4.66
CA ASN A 82 9.68 -3.91 6.06
C ASN A 82 9.39 -5.16 6.90
N ASN A 83 9.74 -6.35 6.39
CA ASN A 83 9.56 -7.64 7.07
C ASN A 83 8.12 -7.84 7.56
N VAL A 84 7.13 -7.30 6.83
CA VAL A 84 5.73 -7.45 7.19
C VAL A 84 5.30 -8.86 6.84
N LYS A 85 4.88 -9.59 7.87
CA LYS A 85 4.40 -10.97 7.76
C LYS A 85 2.89 -10.98 7.79
N LEU A 86 2.27 -11.54 6.76
CA LEU A 86 0.85 -11.88 6.78
C LEU A 86 0.70 -13.22 7.51
N GLU A 87 0.02 -13.19 8.66
CA GLU A 87 -0.31 -14.38 9.43
C GLU A 87 -1.81 -14.67 9.35
N PHE A 88 -2.16 -15.81 8.76
CA PHE A 88 -3.55 -16.29 8.76
C PHE A 88 -3.75 -17.20 9.96
N SER A 89 -4.55 -16.77 10.95
CA SER A 89 -4.94 -17.61 12.08
C SER A 89 -6.10 -18.52 11.67
N HIS A 90 -5.81 -19.78 11.34
CA HIS A 90 -6.88 -20.77 11.21
C HIS A 90 -7.30 -21.26 12.61
N LYS A 91 -8.59 -21.57 12.81
CA LYS A 91 -9.16 -22.15 14.06
C LYS A 91 -8.48 -23.45 14.56
N GLN A 92 -7.49 -23.99 13.83
CA GLN A 92 -6.73 -25.21 14.15
C GLN A 92 -5.24 -24.97 14.46
N GLY A 93 -4.81 -23.72 14.69
CA GLY A 93 -3.45 -23.42 15.16
C GLY A 93 -2.33 -23.53 14.13
N LYS A 94 -2.64 -23.73 12.83
CA LYS A 94 -1.65 -23.57 11.76
C LYS A 94 -1.55 -22.10 11.38
N ILE A 95 -0.39 -21.50 11.64
CA ILE A 95 -0.04 -20.15 11.20
C ILE A 95 0.56 -20.27 9.79
N PHE A 96 -0.16 -19.80 8.78
CA PHE A 96 0.44 -19.60 7.46
C PHE A 96 1.15 -18.26 7.44
N SER A 97 2.43 -18.32 7.09
CA SER A 97 3.40 -17.25 7.20
C SER A 97 3.94 -16.99 5.81
N TYR A 98 3.68 -15.83 5.22
CA TYR A 98 4.33 -15.41 3.98
C TYR A 98 5.45 -14.43 4.32
N SER A 99 6.69 -14.80 4.00
CA SER A 99 7.87 -13.93 4.01
C SER A 99 8.65 -14.20 2.73
N GLU A 100 9.17 -13.15 2.10
CA GLU A 100 9.83 -13.21 0.78
C GLU A 100 11.21 -13.93 0.78
N GLN A 101 11.51 -14.74 1.80
CA GLN A 101 12.66 -15.64 1.78
C GLN A 101 12.39 -16.97 1.03
N ASP A 102 11.12 -17.27 0.70
CA ASP A 102 10.73 -18.57 0.11
C ASP A 102 10.53 -18.53 -1.42
N GLY A 103 11.11 -17.55 -2.12
CA GLY A 103 10.96 -17.40 -3.58
C GLY A 103 12.29 -17.47 -4.33
N HIS A 104 12.64 -18.66 -4.82
CA HIS A 104 13.47 -18.81 -6.02
C HIS A 104 12.70 -18.41 -7.27
#